data_AF-A0A0G3HE49-F1
#
_entry.id   AF-A0A0G3HE49-F1
#
_cell.length_a   1.000
_cell.length_b   1.000
_cell.length_c   1.000
_cell.angle_alpha   90.00
_cell.angle_beta   90.00
_cell.angle_gamma   90.00
#
_symmetry.space_group_name_H-M   'P 1'
#
loop_
_entity.id
_entity.type
_entity.pdbx_description
1 polymer ?
#
loop_
_entity_poly.entity_id
_entity_poly.type
_entity_poly.pdbx_seq_one_letter_code
_entity_poly.pdbx_strand_id
1 'polypeptide(L)'
;MCKFTGALSKKLPQGLEELAQLGRTLLRRREDILAYFDVRASNGPVEAINGRLEQLCGIALGLRNLDHYILRCLTHSGQSQGKINAL
;
A
#
# COMPACT_ATOMS: atom_id res chain seq x y z
N MET A 1 -2.02 -5.78 -23.43
CA MET A 1 -3.00 -5.66 -22.33
C MET A 1 -4.33 -6.35 -22.66
N CYS A 2 -5.05 -5.92 -23.71
CA CYS A 2 -6.39 -6.45 -24.05
C CYS A 2 -6.47 -7.97 -24.33
N LYS A 3 -5.40 -8.57 -24.89
CA LYS A 3 -5.36 -10.04 -25.16
C LYS A 3 -5.18 -10.88 -23.88
N PHE A 4 -4.51 -10.33 -22.87
CA PHE A 4 -4.19 -11.03 -21.63
C PHE A 4 -5.38 -11.05 -20.67
N THR A 5 -6.07 -9.91 -20.51
CA THR A 5 -7.26 -9.81 -19.66
C THR A 5 -8.42 -10.65 -20.21
N GLY A 6 -8.60 -10.68 -21.54
CA GLY A 6 -9.58 -11.56 -22.19
C GLY A 6 -9.29 -13.06 -21.98
N ALA A 7 -8.02 -13.46 -21.84
CA ALA A 7 -7.65 -14.85 -21.54
C ALA A 7 -7.93 -15.22 -20.07
N LEU A 8 -7.68 -14.31 -19.13
CA LEU A 8 -7.99 -14.49 -17.70
C LEU A 8 -9.49 -14.44 -17.37
N SER A 9 -10.29 -13.85 -18.25
CA SER A 9 -11.76 -13.80 -18.12
C SER A 9 -12.47 -15.03 -18.71
N LYS A 10 -11.80 -15.85 -19.52
CA LYS A 10 -12.36 -17.13 -19.98
C LYS A 10 -12.46 -18.11 -18.79
N LYS A 11 -13.31 -19.13 -18.90
CA LYS A 11 -13.46 -20.17 -17.86
C LYS A 11 -12.09 -20.79 -17.55
N LEU A 12 -11.45 -20.31 -16.50
CA LEU A 12 -10.24 -20.88 -15.95
C LEU A 12 -10.59 -22.22 -15.29
N PRO A 13 -9.63 -23.17 -15.21
CA PRO A 13 -9.80 -24.40 -14.44
C PRO A 13 -10.25 -24.13 -12.99
N GLN A 14 -10.90 -25.12 -12.36
CA GLN A 14 -11.19 -25.08 -10.92
C GLN A 14 -9.90 -24.89 -10.12
N GLY A 15 -9.95 -24.06 -9.07
CA GLY A 15 -8.79 -23.69 -8.24
C GLY A 15 -8.06 -22.41 -8.68
N LEU A 16 -8.54 -21.71 -9.71
CA LEU A 16 -8.01 -20.43 -10.18
C LEU A 16 -9.05 -19.30 -10.13
N GLU A 17 -9.98 -19.39 -9.18
CA GLU A 17 -11.08 -18.43 -9.01
C GLU A 17 -10.57 -17.00 -8.74
N GLU A 18 -9.48 -16.86 -7.99
CA GLU A 18 -8.83 -15.58 -7.71
C GLU A 18 -8.27 -14.92 -8.99
N LEU A 19 -7.64 -15.71 -9.86
CA LEU A 19 -7.16 -15.22 -11.15
C LEU A 19 -8.33 -14.82 -12.07
N ALA A 20 -9.43 -15.57 -12.03
CA ALA A 20 -10.64 -15.20 -12.77
C ALA A 20 -11.24 -13.88 -12.24
N GLN A 21 -11.20 -13.67 -10.92
CA GLN A 21 -11.64 -12.43 -10.28
C GLN A 21 -10.71 -11.25 -10.62
N LEU A 22 -9.40 -11.47 -10.62
CA LEU A 22 -8.41 -10.50 -11.06
C LEU A 22 -8.63 -10.12 -12.52
N GLY A 23 -8.82 -11.10 -13.41
CA GLY A 23 -9.11 -10.87 -14.83
C GLY A 23 -10.35 -10.00 -15.04
N ARG A 24 -11.44 -10.29 -14.33
CA ARG A 24 -12.68 -9.48 -14.33
C ARG A 24 -12.44 -8.05 -13.84
N THR A 25 -11.64 -7.89 -12.78
CA THR A 25 -11.31 -6.58 -12.21
C THR A 25 -10.47 -5.74 -13.17
N LEU A 26 -9.45 -6.34 -13.79
CA LEU A 26 -8.60 -5.68 -14.79
C LEU A 26 -9.40 -5.26 -16.03
N LEU A 27 -10.35 -6.08 -16.47
CA LEU A 27 -11.26 -5.72 -17.57
C LEU A 27 -12.18 -4.55 -17.21
N ARG A 28 -12.77 -4.58 -16.01
CA ARG A 28 -13.64 -3.50 -15.52
C ARG A 28 -12.90 -2.16 -15.39
N ARG A 29 -11.63 -2.20 -14.99
CA ARG A 29 -10.78 -1.01 -14.79
C ARG A 29 -9.85 -0.72 -15.97
N ARG A 30 -10.08 -1.29 -17.15
CA ARG A 30 -9.16 -1.20 -18.28
C ARG A 30 -8.80 0.26 -18.64
N GLU A 31 -9.78 1.16 -18.59
CA GLU A 31 -9.62 2.56 -19.00
C GLU A 31 -8.75 3.31 -18.00
N ASP A 32 -9.03 3.17 -16.69
CA ASP A 32 -8.17 3.69 -15.63
C ASP A 32 -6.72 3.22 -15.76
N ILE A 33 -6.54 1.91 -16.02
CA ILE A 33 -5.21 1.31 -16.09
C ILE A 33 -4.46 1.82 -17.32
N LEU A 34 -5.14 1.99 -18.46
CA LEU A 34 -4.50 2.55 -19.65
C LEU A 34 -4.12 4.02 -19.44
N ALA A 35 -5.02 4.82 -18.84
CA ALA A 35 -4.75 6.22 -18.53
C ALA A 35 -3.51 6.41 -17.64
N TYR A 36 -3.25 5.48 -16.70
CA TYR A 36 -2.03 5.50 -15.89
C TYR A 36 -0.75 5.50 -16.74
N PHE A 37 -0.71 4.71 -17.81
CA PHE A 37 0.47 4.62 -18.69
C PHE A 37 0.65 5.86 -19.57
N ASP A 38 -0.43 6.59 -19.86
CA ASP A 38 -0.37 7.84 -20.60
C ASP A 38 0.25 8.97 -19.75
N VAL A 39 -0.04 8.98 -18.44
CA VAL A 39 0.45 10.00 -17.51
C VAL A 39 1.92 9.80 -17.12
N ARG A 40 2.44 8.55 -17.18
CA ARG A 40 3.82 8.19 -16.77
C ARG A 40 4.23 8.68 -15.36
N ALA A 41 3.26 8.90 -14.48
CA ALA A 41 3.53 9.23 -13.09
C ALA A 41 4.16 8.03 -12.36
N SER A 42 5.06 8.30 -11.42
CA SER A 42 5.62 7.26 -10.55
C SER A 42 4.76 7.10 -9.29
N ASN A 43 4.72 5.88 -8.77
CA ASN A 43 4.13 5.60 -7.45
C ASN A 43 5.08 5.94 -6.28
N GLY A 44 6.28 6.44 -6.58
CA GLY A 44 7.34 6.68 -5.60
C GLY A 44 6.95 7.60 -4.43
N PRO A 45 6.22 8.72 -4.64
CA PRO A 45 5.77 9.55 -3.53
C PRO A 45 4.82 8.82 -2.58
N VAL A 46 3.92 7.99 -3.11
CA VAL A 46 2.97 7.19 -2.31
C VAL A 46 3.72 6.12 -1.53
N GLU A 47 4.68 5.44 -2.18
CA GLU A 47 5.53 4.43 -1.55
C GLU A 47 6.41 5.02 -0.45
N ALA A 48 6.95 6.22 -0.66
CA ALA A 48 7.75 6.92 0.35
C ALA A 48 6.93 7.24 1.60
N ILE A 49 5.67 7.68 1.42
CA ILE A 49 4.75 7.94 2.54
C ILE A 49 4.36 6.63 3.23
N ASN A 50 3.99 5.59 2.48
CA ASN A 50 3.62 4.29 3.06
C ASN A 50 4.77 3.66 3.84
N GLY A 51 5.99 3.65 3.29
CA GLY A 51 7.16 3.14 3.99
C GLY A 51 7.43 3.90 5.30
N ARG A 52 7.20 5.22 5.32
CA ARG A 52 7.31 6.02 6.55
C ARG A 52 6.22 5.66 7.56
N LEU A 53 4.98 5.46 7.11
CA LEU A 53 3.88 5.04 7.96
C LEU A 53 4.12 3.65 8.55
N GLU A 54 4.57 2.70 7.73
CA GLU A 54 4.91 1.34 8.17
C GLU A 54 6.02 1.36 9.23
N GLN A 55 7.05 2.18 9.04
CA GLN A 55 8.10 2.37 10.05
C GLN A 55 7.51 2.92 11.36
N LEU A 56 6.67 3.96 11.31
CA LEU A 56 6.04 4.55 12.50
C LEU A 56 5.11 3.57 13.22
N CYS A 57 4.31 2.82 12.47
CA CYS A 57 3.47 1.74 13.00
C CYS A 57 4.32 0.68 13.71
N GLY A 58 5.48 0.32 13.15
CA GLY A 58 6.43 -0.58 13.79
C GLY A 58 7.01 -0.04 15.10
N ILE A 59 7.33 1.26 15.15
CA ILE A 59 7.91 1.92 16.34
C ILE A 59 6.93 2.01 17.52
N ALA A 60 5.65 2.17 17.22
CA ALA A 60 4.58 2.31 18.22
C ALA A 60 3.77 1.00 18.40
N LEU A 61 4.21 -0.10 17.80
CA LEU A 61 3.56 -1.39 17.89
C LEU A 61 3.37 -1.82 19.36
N GLY A 62 2.15 -2.25 19.70
CA GLY A 62 1.80 -2.71 21.05
C GLY A 62 1.23 -1.62 21.97
N LEU A 63 1.30 -0.33 21.58
CA LEU A 63 0.61 0.75 22.30
C LEU A 63 -0.88 0.72 21.97
N ARG A 64 -1.71 0.48 22.98
CA ARG A 64 -3.18 0.43 22.85
C ARG A 64 -3.86 1.77 23.15
N ASN A 65 -3.15 2.69 23.80
CA ASN A 65 -3.60 4.05 24.05
C ASN A 65 -3.13 4.96 22.90
N LEU A 66 -4.07 5.70 22.30
CA LEU A 66 -3.81 6.53 21.14
C LEU A 66 -2.85 7.69 21.43
N ASP A 67 -2.97 8.33 22.60
CA ASP A 67 -2.10 9.44 22.98
C ASP A 67 -0.65 8.97 23.12
N HIS A 68 -0.43 7.83 23.77
CA HIS A 68 0.89 7.22 23.88
C HIS A 68 1.44 6.80 22.50
N TYR A 69 0.60 6.26 21.63
CA TYR A 69 0.96 5.92 20.26
C TYR A 69 1.44 7.14 19.47
N ILE A 70 0.68 8.24 19.52
CA ILE A 70 1.01 9.50 18.85
C ILE A 70 2.32 10.07 19.42
N LEU A 71 2.44 10.15 20.74
CA LEU A 71 3.65 10.65 21.41
C LEU A 71 4.89 9.87 21.03
N ARG A 72 4.80 8.53 20.94
CA ARG A 72 5.91 7.67 20.51
C ARG A 72 6.30 7.94 19.05
N CYS A 73 5.34 8.04 18.15
CA CYS A 73 5.56 8.38 16.74
C CYS A 73 6.20 9.77 16.55
N LEU A 74 5.72 10.78 17.29
CA LEU A 74 6.23 12.14 17.25
C LEU A 74 7.64 12.25 17.83
N THR A 75 7.89 11.60 18.97
CA THR A 75 9.22 11.58 19.62
C THR A 75 10.27 10.98 18.68
N HIS A 76 9.94 9.89 18.00
CA HIS A 76 10.84 9.27 17.04
C HIS A 76 11.04 10.12 15.79
N SER A 77 9.95 10.66 15.22
CA SER A 77 10.02 11.52 14.03
C SER A 77 10.79 12.81 14.27
N GLY A 78 10.64 13.41 15.46
CA GLY A 78 11.36 14.60 15.90
C GLY A 78 12.75 14.32 16.48
N GLN A 79 13.26 13.09 16.37
CA GLN A 79 14.59 12.67 16.87
C GLN A 79 14.87 13.04 18.34
N SER A 80 13.80 13.17 19.14
CA SER A 80 13.88 13.63 20.53
C SER A 80 14.04 12.48 21.52
N GLN A 81 14.04 11.24 21.03
CA GLN A 81 14.16 10.02 21.83
C GLN A 81 15.41 10.02 22.73
N GLY A 82 16.57 10.44 22.19
CA GLY A 82 17.81 10.51 22.96
C GLY A 82 17.81 11.59 24.04
N LYS A 83 17.02 12.66 23.86
CA LYS A 83 16.88 13.75 24.85
C LYS A 83 15.89 13.39 25.95
N ILE A 84 14.83 12.65 25.63
CA ILE A 84 13.81 12.22 26.60
C ILE A 84 14.32 11.09 27.48
N ASN A 85 15.11 10.15 26.93
CA ASN A 85 15.68 9.04 27.70
C ASN A 85 16.87 9.45 28.60
N ALA A 86 17.36 10.69 28.48
CA ALA A 86 18.50 11.22 29.23
C ALA A 86 18.09 12.10 30.43
N LEU A 87 16.78 12.25 30.65
CA LEU A 87 16.17 12.85 31.84
C LEU A 87 15.71 11.74 32.79
#